data_AF-A0A521IT14-F1
#
_entry.id   AF-A0A521IT14-F1
#
_cell.length_a   1.000
_cell.length_b   1.000
_cell.length_c   1.000
_cell.angle_alpha   90.00
_cell.angle_beta   90.00
_cell.angle_gamma   90.00
#
_symmetry.space_group_name_H-M   'P 1'
#
loop_
_entity.id
_entity.type
_entity.pdbx_description
1 polymer ?
#
loop_
_entity_poly.entity_id
_entity_poly.type
_entity_poly.pdbx_seq_one_letter_code
_entity_poly.pdbx_strand_id
1 'polypeptide(L)'
;MVIIKIYSQDIYVAAEISVKYADAIAKTLGLTKEDVFLLGSDGALIAEGVDQVSWFTYLEVTIPANLKHKQDALSKTLLEIFNNYGVHLMIKYDYVTKDNIVKILNPDFKVFNETMVEVLPTGNYYDEDDVDWDDDWDEDEDKDD
;
A
#
# COMPACT_ATOMS: atom_id res chain seq x y z
N MET A 1 6.62 -18.57 -2.80
CA MET A 1 6.18 -17.59 -1.79
C MET A 1 7.22 -16.51 -1.56
N VAL A 2 6.76 -15.26 -1.43
CA VAL A 2 7.50 -14.08 -0.95
C VAL A 2 6.55 -13.30 -0.02
N ILE A 3 7.09 -12.79 1.08
CA ILE A 3 6.36 -11.94 2.03
C ILE A 3 7.08 -10.59 2.06
N ILE A 4 6.35 -9.50 1.87
CA ILE A 4 6.88 -8.14 1.93
C ILE A 4 6.11 -7.40 3.02
N LYS A 5 6.81 -7.06 4.10
CA LYS A 5 6.28 -6.16 5.13
C LYS A 5 6.64 -4.73 4.78
N ILE A 6 5.66 -3.85 4.88
CA ILE A 6 5.77 -2.43 4.54
C ILE A 6 5.63 -1.63 5.84
N TYR A 7 6.68 -0.88 6.17
CA TYR A 7 6.72 0.01 7.33
C TYR A 7 6.71 1.47 6.87
N SER A 8 6.30 2.37 7.78
CA SER A 8 6.25 3.81 7.54
C SER A 8 5.28 4.23 6.42
N GLN A 9 4.23 3.44 6.21
CA GLN A 9 3.21 3.65 5.19
C GLN A 9 1.85 3.27 5.76
N ASP A 10 0.80 3.89 5.23
CA ASP A 10 -0.58 3.54 5.57
C ASP A 10 -0.89 2.09 5.11
N ILE A 11 -1.73 1.38 5.87
CA ILE A 11 -2.18 0.02 5.53
C ILE A 11 -2.83 -0.06 4.14
N TYR A 12 -3.49 1.01 3.67
CA TYR A 12 -4.08 1.08 2.34
C TYR A 12 -3.05 1.00 1.21
N VAL A 13 -1.79 1.40 1.47
CA VAL A 13 -0.69 1.22 0.51
C VAL A 13 -0.43 -0.26 0.26
N ALA A 14 -0.45 -1.10 1.30
CA ALA A 14 -0.29 -2.55 1.13
C ALA A 14 -1.43 -3.15 0.29
N ALA A 15 -2.67 -2.70 0.53
CA ALA A 15 -3.84 -3.14 -0.24
C ALA A 15 -3.72 -2.71 -1.71
N GLU A 16 -3.40 -1.45 -1.99
CA GLU A 16 -3.25 -0.92 -3.33
C GLU A 16 -2.14 -1.66 -4.11
N ILE A 17 -0.98 -1.86 -3.48
CA ILE A 17 0.13 -2.55 -4.12
C ILE A 17 -0.22 -4.02 -4.41
N SER A 18 -1.00 -4.66 -3.54
CA SER A 18 -1.42 -6.05 -3.75
C SER A 18 -2.29 -6.20 -4.99
N VAL A 19 -3.16 -5.22 -5.26
CA VAL A 19 -4.04 -5.22 -6.44
C VAL A 19 -3.27 -4.86 -7.70
N LYS A 20 -2.42 -3.84 -7.65
CA LYS A 20 -1.78 -3.28 -8.85
C LYS A 20 -0.50 -4.00 -9.26
N TYR A 21 0.27 -4.52 -8.30
CA TYR A 21 1.66 -4.91 -8.55
C TYR A 21 2.03 -6.34 -8.12
N ALA A 22 1.13 -7.12 -7.50
CA ALA A 22 1.43 -8.50 -7.12
C ALA A 22 1.88 -9.36 -8.33
N ASP A 23 1.24 -9.20 -9.49
CA ASP A 23 1.63 -9.92 -10.72
C ASP A 23 3.05 -9.55 -11.19
N ALA A 24 3.41 -8.27 -11.12
CA ALA A 24 4.75 -7.80 -11.53
C ALA A 24 5.84 -8.35 -10.59
N ILE A 25 5.59 -8.35 -9.29
CA ILE A 25 6.47 -8.92 -8.28
C ILE A 25 6.62 -10.43 -8.51
N ALA A 26 5.50 -11.14 -8.68
CA ALA A 26 5.49 -12.58 -8.91
C ALA A 26 6.29 -12.96 -10.17
N LYS A 27 6.06 -12.25 -11.28
CA LYS A 27 6.76 -12.45 -12.55
C LYS A 27 8.27 -12.29 -12.42
N THR A 28 8.72 -11.29 -11.66
CA THR A 28 10.15 -11.05 -11.42
C THR A 28 10.83 -12.23 -10.72
N LEU A 29 10.08 -12.92 -9.85
CA LEU A 29 10.55 -14.07 -9.08
C LEU A 29 10.27 -15.42 -9.75
N GLY A 30 9.52 -15.46 -10.85
CA GLY A 30 9.04 -16.70 -11.45
C GLY A 30 8.02 -17.44 -10.57
N LEU A 31 7.20 -16.69 -9.84
CA LEU A 31 6.13 -17.18 -8.97
C LEU A 31 4.75 -16.85 -9.57
N THR A 32 3.67 -17.30 -8.93
CA THR A 32 2.31 -16.83 -9.20
C THR A 32 1.92 -15.73 -8.22
N LYS A 33 0.87 -14.95 -8.52
CA LYS A 33 0.39 -13.90 -7.60
C LYS A 33 -0.06 -14.44 -6.24
N GLU A 34 -0.56 -15.68 -6.22
CA GLU A 34 -0.97 -16.39 -4.99
C GLU A 34 0.21 -16.67 -4.05
N ASP A 35 1.44 -16.48 -4.53
CA ASP A 35 2.67 -16.62 -3.76
C ASP A 35 3.23 -15.29 -3.26
N VAL A 36 2.58 -14.15 -3.53
CA VAL A 36 3.00 -12.83 -3.07
C VAL A 36 2.09 -12.37 -1.94
N PHE A 37 2.67 -12.08 -0.78
CA PHE A 37 1.96 -11.60 0.40
C PHE A 37 2.50 -10.23 0.80
N LEU A 38 1.62 -9.24 0.88
CA LEU A 38 1.95 -7.90 1.36
C LEU A 38 1.32 -7.68 2.73
N LEU A 39 2.12 -7.22 3.68
CA LEU A 39 1.69 -6.94 5.04
C LEU A 39 1.93 -5.45 5.31
N GLY A 40 0.87 -4.71 5.61
CA GLY A 40 1.00 -3.41 6.27
C GLY A 40 1.45 -3.64 7.71
N SER A 41 2.42 -2.87 8.19
CA SER A 41 2.90 -2.97 9.56
C SER A 41 2.31 -1.89 10.45
N ASP A 42 1.81 -2.29 11.62
CA ASP A 42 1.49 -1.38 12.72
C ASP A 42 2.80 -0.95 13.40
N GLY A 43 3.44 0.08 12.86
CA GLY A 43 4.68 0.61 13.42
C GLY A 43 5.08 1.93 12.77
N ALA A 44 5.12 2.99 13.58
CA ALA A 44 5.67 4.27 13.16
C ALA A 44 7.20 4.14 13.05
N LEU A 45 7.75 4.57 11.91
CA LEU A 45 9.19 4.70 11.76
C LEU A 45 9.60 6.07 12.32
N ILE A 46 10.24 6.06 13.49
CA ILE A 46 10.75 7.29 14.11
C ILE A 46 12.25 7.37 13.92
N ALA A 47 12.72 8.47 13.35
CA ALA A 47 14.14 8.80 13.25
C ALA A 47 14.35 10.24 13.70
N GLU A 48 15.41 10.48 14.48
CA GLU A 48 15.73 11.80 15.04
C GLU A 48 14.56 12.45 15.81
N GLY A 49 13.69 11.62 16.41
CA GLY A 49 12.51 12.08 17.15
C GLY A 49 11.32 12.50 16.30
N VAL A 50 11.36 12.27 14.97
CA VAL A 50 10.31 12.67 14.03
C VAL A 50 9.76 11.44 13.31
N ASP A 51 8.45 11.42 13.08
CA ASP A 51 7.78 10.42 12.25
C ASP A 51 8.20 10.54 10.78
N GLN A 52 8.58 9.42 10.17
CA GLN A 52 9.12 9.33 8.82
C GLN A 52 8.12 8.78 7.81
N VAL A 53 6.84 8.72 8.16
CA VAL A 53 5.76 8.37 7.20
C VAL A 53 5.89 9.24 5.94
N SER A 54 5.77 8.62 4.77
CA SER A 54 5.94 9.24 3.45
C SER A 54 7.33 9.82 3.14
N TRP A 55 8.26 9.85 4.09
CA TRP A 55 9.64 10.27 3.85
C TRP A 55 10.54 9.06 3.59
N PHE A 56 10.38 8.00 4.37
CA PHE A 56 11.23 6.82 4.30
C PHE A 56 10.41 5.54 4.32
N THR A 57 10.37 4.83 3.19
CA THR A 57 9.73 3.52 3.09
C THR A 57 10.73 2.44 3.47
N TYR A 58 10.37 1.60 4.45
CA TYR A 58 11.17 0.45 4.84
C TYR A 58 10.44 -0.85 4.50
N LEU A 59 11.11 -1.71 3.75
CA LEU A 59 10.59 -3.01 3.33
C LEU A 59 11.41 -4.14 3.97
N GLU A 60 10.72 -5.10 4.58
CA GLU A 60 11.31 -6.39 4.90
C GLU A 60 10.77 -7.46 3.96
N VAL A 61 11.67 -8.05 3.17
CA VAL A 61 11.35 -9.04 2.15
C VAL A 61 11.84 -10.40 2.61
N THR A 62 10.91 -11.25 3.03
CA THR A 62 11.21 -12.66 3.31
C THR A 62 11.02 -13.49 2.05
N ILE A 63 12.09 -14.18 1.62
CA ILE A 63 12.09 -14.92 0.35
C ILE A 63 12.94 -16.21 0.44
N PRO A 64 12.57 -17.29 -0.26
CA PRO A 64 13.39 -18.49 -0.35
C PRO A 64 14.82 -18.23 -0.83
N ALA A 65 15.80 -18.83 -0.15
CA ALA A 65 17.23 -18.63 -0.42
C ALA A 65 17.64 -19.00 -1.86
N ASN A 66 16.95 -19.95 -2.51
CA ASN A 66 17.20 -20.31 -3.90
C ASN A 66 16.85 -19.17 -4.89
N LEU A 67 16.06 -18.18 -4.47
CA LEU A 67 15.72 -17.00 -5.26
C LEU A 67 16.66 -15.81 -5.02
N LYS A 68 17.72 -15.95 -4.22
CA LYS A 68 18.70 -14.88 -3.95
C LYS A 68 19.30 -14.26 -5.22
N HIS A 69 19.49 -15.05 -6.27
CA HIS A 69 19.99 -14.58 -7.57
C HIS A 69 19.02 -13.61 -8.29
N LYS A 70 17.76 -13.49 -7.82
CA LYS A 70 16.75 -12.54 -8.32
C LYS A 70 16.70 -11.24 -7.53
N GLN A 71 17.51 -11.08 -6.47
CA GLN A 71 17.45 -9.93 -5.57
C GLN A 71 17.51 -8.60 -6.32
N ASP A 72 18.49 -8.42 -7.21
CA ASP A 72 18.68 -7.16 -7.93
C ASP A 72 17.50 -6.81 -8.83
N ALA A 73 16.92 -7.83 -9.49
CA ALA A 73 15.73 -7.64 -10.31
C ALA A 73 14.53 -7.25 -9.46
N LEU A 74 14.33 -7.93 -8.33
CA LEU A 74 13.26 -7.60 -7.39
C LEU A 74 13.45 -6.21 -6.77
N SER A 75 14.69 -5.82 -6.40
CA SER A 75 14.97 -4.49 -5.86
C SER A 75 14.60 -3.38 -6.84
N LYS A 76 14.86 -3.58 -8.14
CA LYS A 76 14.45 -2.62 -9.19
C LYS A 76 12.93 -2.52 -9.31
N THR A 77 12.23 -3.66 -9.33
CA THR A 77 10.77 -3.67 -9.36
C THR A 77 10.17 -2.99 -8.12
N LEU A 78 10.70 -3.28 -6.93
CA LEU A 78 10.23 -2.64 -5.70
C LEU A 78 10.54 -1.14 -5.68
N LEU A 79 11.69 -0.72 -6.21
CA LEU A 79 12.01 0.69 -6.35
C LEU A 79 10.99 1.40 -7.26
N GLU A 80 10.70 0.85 -8.43
CA GLU A 80 9.71 1.41 -9.36
C GLU A 80 8.32 1.54 -8.73
N ILE A 81 7.91 0.57 -7.92
CA ILE A 81 6.63 0.58 -7.21
C ILE A 81 6.61 1.63 -6.09
N PHE A 82 7.63 1.62 -5.23
CA PHE A 82 7.63 2.39 -3.99
C PHE A 82 8.13 3.83 -4.13
N ASN A 83 8.68 4.21 -5.29
CA ASN A 83 9.13 5.58 -5.56
C ASN A 83 7.98 6.62 -5.53
N ASN A 84 6.72 6.18 -5.60
CA ASN A 84 5.56 7.07 -5.47
C ASN A 84 5.04 7.22 -4.04
N TYR A 85 5.57 6.44 -3.08
CA TYR A 85 5.07 6.36 -1.71
C TYR A 85 6.05 6.93 -0.68
N GLY A 86 7.30 7.19 -1.07
CA GLY A 86 8.26 7.86 -0.20
C GLY A 86 9.46 8.41 -0.95
N VAL A 87 10.21 9.29 -0.29
CA VAL A 87 11.43 9.91 -0.85
C VAL A 87 12.59 8.92 -0.86
N HIS A 88 12.67 8.09 0.18
CA HIS A 88 13.72 7.11 0.38
C HIS A 88 13.16 5.71 0.51
N LEU A 89 13.94 4.72 0.07
CA LEU A 89 13.59 3.31 0.13
C LEU A 89 14.74 2.52 0.73
N MET A 90 14.45 1.75 1.78
CA MET A 90 15.33 0.71 2.29
C MET A 90 14.66 -0.65 2.12
N ILE A 91 15.43 -1.62 1.62
CA ILE A 91 14.97 -3.00 1.45
C ILE A 91 15.91 -3.92 2.22
N LYS A 92 15.38 -4.59 3.24
CA LYS A 92 16.05 -5.70 3.94
C LYS A 92 15.56 -7.02 3.37
N TYR A 93 16.50 -7.90 3.02
CA TYR A 93 16.19 -9.25 2.55
C TYR A 93 16.47 -10.28 3.64
N ASP A 94 15.44 -11.03 4.00
CA ASP A 94 15.51 -12.17 4.90
C ASP A 94 15.38 -13.48 4.09
N TYR A 95 16.50 -14.18 3.93
CA TYR A 95 16.53 -15.44 3.16
C TYR A 95 16.23 -16.63 4.06
N VAL A 96 15.21 -17.40 3.68
CA VAL A 96 14.81 -18.61 4.40
C VAL A 96 15.03 -19.86 3.54
N THR A 97 15.41 -20.97 4.17
CA THR A 97 15.48 -22.25 3.47
C THR A 97 14.08 -22.67 3.03
N LYS A 98 13.97 -23.31 1.86
CA LYS A 98 12.67 -23.71 1.31
C LYS A 98 11.92 -24.66 2.26
N ASP A 99 12.65 -25.52 2.97
CA ASP A 99 12.09 -26.49 3.91
C ASP A 99 11.52 -25.85 5.18
N ASN A 100 11.85 -24.58 5.46
CA ASN A 100 11.31 -23.83 6.59
C ASN A 100 10.00 -23.10 6.25
N ILE A 101 9.52 -23.19 5.00
CA ILE A 101 8.24 -22.62 4.58
C ILE A 101 7.26 -23.74 4.28
N VAL A 102 6.14 -23.76 5.01
CA VAL A 102 5.00 -24.64 4.74
C VAL A 102 3.79 -23.78 4.41
N LYS A 103 3.23 -23.97 3.21
CA LYS A 103 1.99 -23.34 2.74
C LYS A 103 0.93 -24.41 2.56
N ILE A 104 -0.16 -24.33 3.32
CA ILE A 104 -1.29 -25.25 3.24
C ILE A 104 -2.48 -24.47 2.70
N LEU A 105 -3.05 -24.93 1.59
CA LEU A 105 -4.21 -24.31 0.95
C LEU A 105 -5.44 -25.20 1.13
N ASN A 106 -6.58 -24.59 1.44
CA ASN A 106 -7.85 -25.28 1.41
C ASN A 106 -8.33 -25.36 -0.06
N PRO A 107 -8.49 -26.56 -0.66
CA PRO A 107 -8.88 -26.69 -2.06
C PRO A 107 -10.32 -26.22 -2.34
N ASP A 108 -11.16 -26.11 -1.31
CA ASP A 108 -12.57 -25.73 -1.45
C ASP A 108 -12.77 -24.21 -1.60
N PHE A 109 -11.70 -23.42 -1.43
CA PHE A 109 -11.75 -21.95 -1.46
C PHE A 109 -10.71 -21.36 -2.42
N LYS A 110 -11.00 -20.16 -2.93
CA LYS A 110 -9.98 -19.34 -3.60
C LYS A 110 -8.86 -19.00 -2.61
N VAL A 111 -7.63 -18.87 -3.10
CA VAL A 111 -6.46 -18.60 -2.25
C VAL A 111 -6.59 -17.26 -1.52
N PHE A 112 -7.14 -16.25 -2.19
CA PHE A 112 -7.43 -14.94 -1.60
C PHE A 112 -8.93 -14.68 -1.65
N ASN A 113 -9.43 -13.97 -0.64
CA ASN A 113 -10.80 -13.47 -0.64
C ASN A 113 -10.93 -12.40 -1.73
N GLU A 114 -12.00 -12.47 -2.52
CA GLU A 114 -12.35 -11.39 -3.44
C GLU A 114 -13.30 -10.48 -2.68
N THR A 115 -12.84 -9.29 -2.29
CA THR A 115 -13.75 -8.31 -1.72
C THR A 115 -14.74 -7.88 -2.81
N MET A 116 -15.98 -8.38 -2.77
CA MET A 116 -17.11 -7.73 -3.44
C MET A 116 -17.42 -6.45 -2.67
N VAL A 117 -16.63 -5.40 -2.90
CA VAL A 117 -17.13 -4.05 -2.64
C VAL A 117 -17.65 -3.55 -3.98
N GLU A 118 -18.86 -3.95 -4.34
CA GLU A 118 -19.70 -3.00 -5.07
C GLU A 118 -19.90 -1.84 -4.10
N VAL A 119 -19.02 -0.84 -4.18
CA VAL A 119 -19.45 0.50 -3.82
C VAL A 119 -20.48 0.81 -4.89
N LEU A 120 -21.73 0.43 -4.64
CA LEU A 120 -22.84 1.13 -5.25
C LEU A 120 -22.53 2.60 -4.98
N PRO A 121 -22.37 3.44 -6.01
CA PRO A 121 -22.33 4.86 -5.79
C PRO A 121 -23.72 5.21 -5.25
N THR A 122 -23.94 5.03 -3.95
CA THR A 122 -24.93 5.83 -3.24
C THR A 122 -24.44 7.23 -3.52
N GLY A 123 -25.18 7.91 -4.41
CA GLY A 123 -24.85 9.22 -4.93
C GLY A 123 -24.35 10.10 -3.80
N ASN A 124 -23.39 10.96 -4.13
CA ASN A 124 -22.94 12.01 -3.23
C ASN A 124 -24.16 12.56 -2.48
N TYR A 125 -24.15 12.45 -1.16
CA TYR A 125 -25.12 13.14 -0.28
C TYR A 125 -24.95 14.67 -0.34
N TYR A 126 -24.23 15.17 -1.35
CA TYR A 126 -23.87 16.56 -1.62
C TYR A 126 -24.26 17.00 -3.05
N ASP A 127 -25.05 16.21 -3.79
CA ASP A 127 -25.59 16.60 -5.11
C ASP A 127 -27.10 16.93 -5.06
N GLU A 128 -27.61 17.34 -3.91
CA GLU A 128 -28.87 18.08 -3.78
C GLU A 128 -28.63 19.17 -2.74
N ASP A 129 -28.28 20.37 -3.21
CA ASP A 129 -28.68 21.68 -2.66
C ASP A 129 -27.82 22.79 -3.33
N ASP A 130 -28.00 22.97 -4.65
CA ASP A 130 -27.89 24.30 -5.27
C ASP A 130 -29.09 25.12 -4.75
N VAL A 131 -28.98 25.57 -3.51
CA VAL A 131 -29.85 26.59 -2.95
C VAL A 131 -29.02 27.87 -2.90
N ASP A 132 -29.26 28.74 -3.88
CA ASP A 132 -28.82 30.14 -3.90
C ASP A 132 -29.08 30.77 -2.53
N TRP A 133 -28.04 30.87 -1.71
CA TRP A 133 -27.98 31.83 -0.61
C TRP A 133 -27.41 33.11 -1.19
N ASP A 134 -28.30 33.94 -1.75
CA ASP A 134 -28.08 35.38 -1.91
C ASP A 134 -27.88 35.98 -0.51
N ASP A 135 -26.65 35.96 -0.02
CA ASP A 135 -26.21 36.64 1.19
C ASP A 135 -25.74 38.06 0.80
N ASP A 136 -26.71 38.89 0.41
CA ASP A 136 -26.54 40.35 0.28
C ASP A 136 -26.42 40.93 1.71
N TRP A 137 -25.20 40.97 2.23
CA TRP A 137 -24.82 41.63 3.48
C TRP A 137 -23.73 42.67 3.22
N ASP A 138 -24.12 43.79 2.63
CA ASP A 138 -23.37 45.04 2.52
C ASP A 138 -24.43 46.17 2.56
N GLU A 139 -24.40 47.28 3.29
CA GLU A 139 -23.52 47.94 4.25
C GLU A 139 -24.43 49.01 4.89
N ASP A 140 -24.74 48.94 6.20
CA ASP A 140 -25.34 50.08 6.90
C ASP A 140 -24.22 51.10 7.16
N GLU A 141 -24.08 52.09 6.27
CA GLU A 141 -23.25 53.28 6.48
C GLU A 141 -23.76 54.07 7.69
N ASP A 142 -23.05 53.95 8.81
CA ASP A 142 -23.04 54.93 9.88
C ASP A 142 -22.69 56.32 9.31
N LYS A 143 -23.68 57.20 9.23
CA LYS A 143 -23.47 58.65 9.08
C LYS A 143 -23.68 59.33 10.42
N ASP A 144 -22.56 59.61 11.08
CA ASP A 144 -22.40 60.67 12.07
C ASP A 144 -22.54 62.04 11.38
N ASP A 145 -23.59 62.79 11.73
CA ASP A 145 -23.64 64.24 12.06
C ASP A 145 -25.08 64.80 12.04
#